data_AF-A0A6A2WEL9-F1
#
_entry.id   AF-A0A6A2WEL9-F1
#
_cell.length_a   1.000
_cell.length_b   1.000
_cell.length_c   1.000
_cell.angle_alpha   90.00
_cell.angle_beta   90.00
_cell.angle_gamma   90.00
#
_symmetry.space_group_name_H-M   'P 1'
#
loop_
_entity.id
_entity.type
_entity.pdbx_description
1 polymer ?
#
loop_
_entity_poly.entity_id
_entity_poly.type
_entity_poly.pdbx_seq_one_letter_code
_entity_poly.pdbx_strand_id
1 'polypeptide(L)'
;MKGGERMDHNRNYGEYSHHQAADNLVNLFTKANHDLLVVQYKLEKEFQQIYPDNANPMKLVSRIKKMQEELSSLTNQCRELLSAKQDLIDKARTVLVGNRNLVQRMQASTGIPLTSDSDDPALTNFNQIIDEWTVQVRSRIGKFVALPDNGRHRSSFSFIRKKEGYQAIYKYISLAHFVKRMIALAIMP
;
A
#
# COMPACT_ATOMS: atom_id res chain seq x y z
N MET A 1 46.16 -77.83 -50.21
CA MET A 1 45.94 -77.28 -48.85
C MET A 1 46.46 -75.86 -48.82
N LYS A 2 45.72 -74.95 -48.16
CA LYS A 2 45.97 -73.51 -47.95
C LYS A 2 45.89 -72.66 -49.22
N GLY A 3 45.16 -71.55 -49.26
CA GLY A 3 44.33 -70.89 -48.25
C GLY A 3 43.38 -69.95 -48.97
N GLY A 4 42.10 -70.00 -48.61
CA GLY A 4 41.12 -69.02 -49.07
C GLY A 4 41.18 -67.80 -48.18
N GLU A 5 41.59 -66.67 -48.76
CA GLU A 5 41.32 -65.34 -48.22
C GLU A 5 40.49 -64.59 -49.26
N ARG A 6 39.16 -64.76 -49.18
CA ARG A 6 38.23 -63.81 -49.79
C ARG A 6 38.18 -62.60 -48.85
N MET A 7 38.81 -61.51 -49.28
CA MET A 7 38.57 -60.20 -48.72
C MET A 7 37.17 -59.74 -49.13
N ASP A 8 36.18 -60.03 -48.29
CA ASP A 8 34.87 -59.39 -48.39
C ASP A 8 35.02 -57.93 -47.94
N HIS A 9 35.38 -57.06 -48.89
CA HIS A 9 35.15 -55.63 -48.79
C HIS A 9 33.66 -55.37 -48.92
N ASN A 10 32.88 -55.73 -47.89
CA ASN A 10 31.57 -55.13 -47.72
C ASN A 10 31.78 -53.72 -47.16
N ARG A 11 32.15 -52.86 -48.10
CA ARG A 11 31.97 -51.43 -48.10
C ARG A 11 30.61 -51.09 -47.48
N ASN A 12 30.62 -50.79 -46.18
CA ASN A 12 29.55 -50.09 -45.49
C ASN A 12 29.44 -48.68 -46.09
N TYR A 13 28.81 -48.59 -47.26
CA TYR A 13 28.43 -47.35 -47.94
C TYR A 13 26.91 -47.29 -47.86
N GLY A 14 26.39 -47.24 -46.64
CA GLY A 14 24.95 -47.15 -46.37
C GLY A 14 24.59 -46.12 -45.32
N GLU A 15 25.54 -45.34 -44.80
CA GLU A 15 25.33 -44.49 -43.62
C GLU A 15 25.74 -43.03 -43.86
N TYR A 16 25.58 -42.57 -45.10
CA TYR A 16 25.67 -41.15 -45.47
C TYR A 16 24.42 -40.66 -46.21
N SER A 17 23.28 -41.35 -46.04
CA SER A 17 21.98 -40.70 -46.22
C SER A 17 21.63 -39.96 -44.93
N HIS A 18 22.51 -39.05 -44.52
CA HIS A 18 22.11 -37.96 -43.63
C HIS A 18 20.92 -37.31 -44.34
N HIS A 19 19.73 -37.50 -43.76
CA HIS A 19 18.48 -37.10 -44.37
C HIS A 19 18.54 -35.58 -44.61
N GLN A 20 18.84 -35.17 -45.85
CA GLN A 20 18.93 -33.76 -46.23
C GLN A 20 17.67 -32.99 -45.81
N ALA A 21 16.50 -33.65 -45.81
CA ALA A 21 15.26 -33.09 -45.28
C ALA A 21 15.30 -32.85 -43.75
N ALA A 22 15.89 -33.76 -42.97
CA ALA A 22 16.10 -33.59 -41.54
C ALA A 22 17.15 -32.50 -41.25
N ASP A 23 18.25 -32.45 -42.00
CA ASP A 23 19.27 -31.40 -41.86
C ASP A 23 18.70 -30.02 -42.22
N ASN A 24 17.89 -29.94 -43.27
CA ASN A 24 17.15 -28.72 -43.63
C ASN A 24 16.18 -28.30 -42.53
N LEU A 25 15.49 -29.25 -41.89
CA LEU A 25 14.58 -28.98 -40.79
C LEU A 25 15.34 -28.46 -39.55
N VAL A 26 16.47 -29.07 -39.21
CA VAL A 26 17.36 -28.60 -38.14
C VAL A 26 17.83 -27.18 -38.43
N ASN A 27 18.31 -26.91 -39.64
CA ASN A 27 18.75 -25.57 -40.05
C ASN A 27 17.61 -24.53 -39.98
N LEU A 28 16.39 -24.91 -40.36
CA LEU A 28 15.21 -24.05 -40.25
C LEU A 28 14.88 -23.74 -38.78
N PHE A 29 14.91 -24.73 -37.89
CA PHE A 29 14.69 -24.50 -36.46
C PHE A 29 15.81 -23.68 -35.83
N THR A 30 17.07 -23.91 -36.20
CA THR A 30 18.20 -23.10 -35.74
C THR A 30 18.04 -21.66 -36.18
N LYS A 31 17.65 -21.42 -37.44
CA LYS A 31 17.38 -20.08 -37.96
C LYS A 31 16.20 -19.44 -37.24
N ALA A 32 15.07 -20.14 -37.11
CA ALA A 32 13.89 -19.62 -36.42
C ALA A 32 14.19 -19.28 -34.95
N ASN A 33 14.96 -20.12 -34.26
CA ASN A 33 15.41 -19.85 -32.89
C ASN A 33 16.31 -18.60 -32.82
N HIS A 34 17.23 -18.46 -33.76
CA HIS A 34 18.06 -17.26 -33.86
C HIS A 34 17.21 -16.00 -34.12
N ASP A 35 16.27 -16.07 -35.07
CA ASP A 35 15.37 -14.96 -35.40
C ASP A 35 14.52 -14.55 -34.18
N LEU A 36 14.01 -15.53 -33.41
CA LEU A 36 13.27 -15.28 -32.17
C LEU A 36 14.13 -14.61 -31.09
N LEU A 37 15.39 -15.05 -30.92
CA LEU A 37 16.33 -14.41 -29.98
C LEU A 37 16.63 -12.96 -30.37
N VAL A 38 16.79 -12.69 -31.66
CA VAL A 38 16.99 -11.32 -32.17
C VAL A 38 15.78 -10.45 -31.88
N VAL A 39 14.56 -10.97 -32.10
CA VAL A 39 13.31 -10.26 -31.79
C VAL A 39 13.22 -9.99 -30.28
N GLN A 40 13.47 -10.98 -29.44
CA GLN A 40 13.46 -10.83 -27.97
C GLN A 40 14.43 -9.72 -27.54
N TYR A 41 15.66 -9.74 -28.04
CA TYR A 41 16.67 -8.75 -27.69
C TYR A 41 16.25 -7.33 -28.08
N LYS A 42 15.70 -7.16 -29.29
CA LYS A 42 15.22 -5.85 -29.76
C LYS A 42 14.05 -5.34 -28.90
N LEU A 43 13.08 -6.21 -28.61
CA LEU A 43 11.94 -5.85 -27.77
C LEU A 43 12.38 -5.46 -26.36
N GLU A 44 13.31 -6.19 -25.75
CA GLU A 44 13.84 -5.84 -24.42
C GLU A 44 14.54 -4.48 -24.45
N LYS A 45 15.37 -4.23 -25.47
CA LYS A 45 16.06 -2.95 -25.62
C LYS A 45 15.08 -1.78 -25.79
N GLU A 46 14.07 -1.94 -26.65
CA GLU A 46 13.02 -0.93 -26.84
C GLU A 46 12.22 -0.71 -25.54
N PHE A 47 11.88 -1.79 -24.83
CA PHE A 47 11.16 -1.71 -23.58
C PHE A 47 11.92 -0.90 -22.53
N GLN A 48 13.21 -1.17 -22.33
CA GLN A 48 14.05 -0.42 -21.37
C GLN A 48 14.26 1.04 -21.80
N GLN A 49 14.27 1.32 -23.11
CA GLN A 49 14.39 2.68 -23.63
C GLN A 49 13.11 3.49 -23.43
N ILE A 50 11.94 2.87 -23.66
CA ILE A 50 10.63 3.52 -23.53
C ILE A 50 10.26 3.69 -22.05
N TYR A 51 10.61 2.72 -21.21
CA TYR A 51 10.28 2.70 -19.80
C TYR A 51 11.54 2.74 -18.94
N PRO A 52 12.05 3.92 -18.59
CA PRO A 52 13.09 4.04 -17.58
C PRO A 52 12.62 3.47 -16.24
N ASP A 53 13.57 3.15 -15.37
CA ASP A 53 13.34 2.44 -14.11
C ASP A 53 12.22 2.98 -13.21
N ASN A 54 12.04 4.30 -13.18
CA ASN A 54 11.00 4.97 -12.41
C ASN A 54 9.60 4.84 -13.03
N ALA A 55 9.50 4.51 -14.31
CA ALA A 55 8.28 4.37 -15.10
C ALA A 55 8.03 2.93 -15.59
N ASN A 56 8.93 1.99 -15.31
CA ASN A 56 8.77 0.57 -15.64
C ASN A 56 7.47 0.01 -15.01
N PRO A 57 6.51 -0.48 -15.81
CA PRO A 57 5.23 -0.97 -15.31
C PRO A 57 5.35 -2.07 -14.24
N MET A 58 6.32 -2.98 -14.36
CA MET A 58 6.52 -4.05 -13.39
C MET A 58 7.02 -3.50 -12.04
N LYS A 59 7.95 -2.53 -12.07
CA LYS A 59 8.44 -1.84 -10.86
C LYS A 59 7.37 -0.94 -10.25
N LEU A 60 6.50 -0.34 -11.06
CA LEU A 60 5.36 0.44 -10.56
C LEU A 60 4.36 -0.44 -9.82
N VAL A 61 4.01 -1.61 -10.37
CA VAL A 61 3.10 -2.55 -9.70
C VAL A 61 3.66 -3.01 -8.36
N SER A 62 4.95 -3.33 -8.27
CA SER A 62 5.56 -3.73 -7.00
C SER A 62 5.55 -2.59 -5.97
N ARG A 63 5.87 -1.36 -6.38
CA ARG A 63 5.79 -0.17 -5.52
C ARG A 63 4.36 0.11 -5.06
N ILE A 64 3.37 -0.03 -5.94
CA ILE A 64 1.96 0.15 -5.59
C ILE A 64 1.52 -0.88 -4.55
N LYS A 65 1.87 -2.17 -4.74
CA LYS A 65 1.56 -3.23 -3.77
C LYS A 65 2.19 -2.93 -2.41
N LYS A 66 3.46 -2.55 -2.39
CA LYS A 66 4.16 -2.16 -1.16
C LYS A 66 3.47 -0.97 -0.45
N MET A 67 3.10 0.07 -1.20
CA MET A 67 2.36 1.21 -0.63
C MET A 67 0.99 0.82 -0.09
N GLN A 68 0.28 -0.12 -0.73
CA GLN A 68 -1.00 -0.63 -0.24
C GLN A 68 -0.83 -1.38 1.09
N GLU A 69 0.18 -2.22 1.19
CA GLU A 69 0.53 -2.94 2.43
C GLU A 69 0.89 -1.95 3.55
N GLU A 70 1.79 -1.01 3.28
CA GLU A 70 2.19 0.02 4.25
C GLU A 70 1.01 0.90 4.71
N LEU A 71 0.13 1.30 3.78
CA LEU A 71 -1.06 2.09 4.10
C LEU A 71 -2.06 1.31 4.96
N SER A 72 -2.24 0.02 4.68
CA SER A 72 -3.12 -0.85 5.48
C SER A 72 -2.57 -1.04 6.90
N SER A 73 -1.26 -1.26 7.05
CA SER A 73 -0.57 -1.31 8.34
C SER A 73 -0.72 0.01 9.12
N LEU A 74 -0.45 1.14 8.47
CA LEU A 74 -0.59 2.47 9.08
C LEU A 74 -2.03 2.74 9.53
N THR A 75 -3.03 2.32 8.74
CA THR A 75 -4.44 2.46 9.09
C THR A 75 -4.77 1.69 10.38
N ASN A 76 -4.25 0.47 10.52
CA ASN A 76 -4.42 -0.33 11.73
C ASN A 76 -3.76 0.33 12.94
N GLN A 77 -2.51 0.80 12.80
CA GLN A 77 -1.81 1.53 13.86
C GLN A 77 -2.56 2.80 14.31
N CYS A 78 -3.12 3.56 13.36
CA CYS A 78 -3.94 4.72 13.69
C CYS A 78 -5.20 4.33 14.47
N ARG A 79 -5.84 3.21 14.11
CA ARG A 79 -7.02 2.70 14.81
C ARG A 79 -6.70 2.27 16.24
N GLU A 80 -5.59 1.55 16.44
CA GLU A 80 -5.10 1.15 17.75
C GLU A 80 -4.79 2.37 18.62
N LEU A 81 -4.10 3.37 18.07
CA LEU A 81 -3.80 4.63 18.76
C LEU A 81 -5.06 5.38 19.19
N LEU A 82 -6.07 5.46 18.31
CA LEU A 82 -7.36 6.08 18.64
C LEU A 82 -8.08 5.31 19.75
N SER A 83 -8.03 3.98 19.73
CA SER A 83 -8.58 3.13 20.80
C SER A 83 -7.88 3.39 22.13
N ALA A 84 -6.55 3.37 22.13
CA ALA A 84 -5.76 3.63 23.35
C ALA A 84 -6.01 5.04 23.91
N LYS A 85 -6.21 6.03 23.04
CA LYS A 85 -6.59 7.39 23.47
C LYS A 85 -7.99 7.43 24.08
N GLN A 86 -8.96 6.72 23.50
CA GLN A 86 -10.31 6.62 24.07
C GLN A 86 -10.28 5.98 25.46
N ASP A 87 -9.53 4.89 25.63
CA ASP A 87 -9.38 4.22 26.92
C ASP A 87 -8.76 5.15 27.98
N LEU A 88 -7.79 5.99 27.59
CA LEU A 88 -7.19 6.97 28.48
C LEU A 88 -8.20 8.05 28.89
N ILE A 89 -9.02 8.53 27.95
CA ILE A 89 -10.10 9.49 28.22
C ILE A 89 -11.09 8.91 29.23
N ASP A 90 -11.49 7.64 29.03
CA ASP A 90 -12.46 6.97 29.90
C ASP A 90 -11.91 6.75 31.31
N LYS A 91 -10.63 6.38 31.43
CA LYS A 91 -9.91 6.29 32.72
C LYS A 91 -9.82 7.65 33.41
N ALA A 92 -9.43 8.70 32.69
CA ALA A 92 -9.33 10.05 33.23
C ALA A 92 -10.69 10.55 33.73
N ARG A 93 -11.76 10.34 32.94
CA ARG A 93 -13.13 10.68 33.33
C ARG A 93 -13.56 9.95 34.60
N THR A 94 -13.27 8.65 34.69
CA THR A 94 -13.60 7.83 35.87
C THR A 94 -12.92 8.37 37.13
N VAL A 95 -11.63 8.68 37.05
CA VAL A 95 -10.86 9.23 38.18
C VAL A 95 -11.35 10.63 38.57
N LEU A 96 -11.58 11.52 37.59
CA LEU A 96 -12.08 12.88 37.84
C LEU A 96 -13.44 12.88 38.53
N VAL A 97 -14.40 12.12 38.01
CA VAL A 97 -15.75 12.00 38.60
C VAL A 97 -15.66 11.34 39.97
N GLY A 98 -14.84 10.30 40.14
CA GLY A 98 -14.62 9.65 41.43
C GLY A 98 -14.06 10.59 42.50
N ASN A 99 -13.02 11.36 42.16
CA ASN A 99 -12.42 12.35 43.05
C ASN A 99 -13.42 13.47 43.40
N ARG A 100 -14.19 13.94 42.43
CA ARG A 100 -15.24 14.95 42.64
C ARG A 100 -16.30 14.46 43.63
N ASN A 101 -16.79 13.23 43.44
CA ASN A 101 -17.77 12.62 44.35
C ASN A 101 -17.22 12.48 45.78
N LEU A 102 -15.92 12.22 45.93
CA LEU A 102 -15.28 12.20 47.25
C LEU A 102 -15.26 13.59 47.88
N VAL A 103 -14.85 14.61 47.13
CA VAL A 103 -14.80 16.00 47.60
C VAL A 103 -16.20 16.52 47.97
N GLN A 104 -17.21 16.25 47.16
CA GLN A 104 -18.60 16.66 47.45
C GLN A 104 -19.12 16.01 48.74
N ARG A 105 -18.80 14.73 48.99
CA ARG A 105 -19.15 14.08 50.26
C ARG A 105 -18.44 14.71 51.45
N MET A 106 -17.16 15.10 51.30
CA MET A 106 -16.41 15.79 52.35
C MET A 106 -16.97 17.20 52.63
N GLN A 107 -17.36 17.94 51.60
CA GLN A 107 -18.02 19.25 51.72
C GLN A 107 -19.35 19.12 52.47
N ALA A 108 -20.18 18.15 52.07
CA ALA A 108 -21.45 17.87 52.74
C ALA A 108 -21.25 17.53 54.23
N SER A 109 -20.22 16.76 54.59
CA SER A 109 -19.93 16.41 55.98
C SER A 109 -19.36 17.56 56.83
N THR A 110 -18.83 18.61 56.20
CA THR A 110 -18.22 19.77 56.88
C THR A 110 -19.10 21.01 56.86
N GLY A 111 -20.31 20.93 56.29
CA GLY A 111 -21.24 22.05 56.18
C GLY A 111 -20.83 23.10 55.14
N ILE A 112 -19.88 22.77 54.26
CA ILE A 112 -19.46 23.64 53.16
C ILE A 112 -20.48 23.50 52.02
N PRO A 113 -20.94 24.61 51.40
CA PRO A 113 -21.85 24.55 50.26
C PRO A 113 -21.31 23.65 49.14
N LEU A 114 -22.15 22.77 48.58
CA LEU A 114 -21.77 21.93 47.46
C LEU A 114 -21.55 22.79 46.22
N THR A 115 -20.41 22.61 45.56
CA THR A 115 -20.15 23.20 44.24
C THR A 115 -20.98 22.47 43.18
N SER A 116 -21.82 23.19 42.44
CA SER A 116 -22.59 22.67 41.29
C SER A 116 -21.67 22.14 40.18
N ASP A 117 -22.17 21.29 39.29
CA ASP A 117 -21.46 20.82 38.09
C ASP A 117 -21.15 21.95 37.10
N SER A 118 -21.97 23.01 37.04
CA SER A 118 -21.67 24.22 36.25
C SER A 118 -20.57 25.09 36.85
N ASP A 119 -20.32 24.95 38.14
CA ASP A 119 -19.44 25.83 38.91
C ASP A 119 -18.04 25.22 39.08
N ASP A 120 -17.76 24.12 38.36
CA ASP A 120 -16.44 23.51 38.25
C ASP A 120 -15.83 23.79 36.86
N PRO A 121 -14.98 24.83 36.75
CA PRO A 121 -14.33 25.19 35.51
C PRO A 121 -13.44 24.07 34.96
N ALA A 122 -12.86 23.24 35.83
CA ALA A 122 -11.94 22.17 35.43
C ALA A 122 -12.70 21.00 34.78
N LEU A 123 -13.82 20.58 35.36
CA LEU A 123 -14.69 19.55 34.78
C LEU A 123 -15.34 20.02 33.48
N THR A 124 -15.81 21.27 33.44
CA THR A 124 -16.40 21.87 32.24
C THR A 124 -15.39 21.94 31.09
N ASN A 125 -14.17 22.42 31.37
CA ASN A 125 -13.08 22.46 30.39
C ASN A 125 -12.70 21.06 29.90
N PHE A 126 -12.61 20.08 30.80
CA PHE A 126 -12.33 18.69 30.42
C PHE A 126 -13.37 18.15 29.44
N ASN A 127 -14.67 18.30 29.75
CA ASN A 127 -15.74 17.83 28.87
C ASN A 127 -15.71 18.54 27.49
N GLN A 128 -15.48 19.85 27.47
CA GLN A 128 -15.35 20.60 26.21
C GLN A 128 -14.22 20.07 25.33
N ILE A 129 -13.05 19.79 25.92
CA ILE A 129 -11.89 19.23 25.19
C ILE A 129 -12.22 17.84 24.62
N ILE A 130 -12.93 16.99 25.38
CA ILE A 130 -13.35 15.67 24.91
C ILE A 130 -14.36 15.77 23.76
N ASP A 131 -15.32 16.67 23.86
CA ASP A 131 -16.33 16.88 22.83
C ASP A 131 -15.72 17.41 21.54
N GLU A 132 -14.81 18.39 21.64
CA GLU A 132 -14.06 18.91 20.50
C GLU A 132 -13.27 17.79 19.81
N TRP A 133 -12.52 17.00 20.60
CA TRP A 133 -11.76 15.88 20.06
C TRP A 133 -12.67 14.83 19.38
N THR A 134 -13.81 14.51 19.97
CA THR A 134 -14.79 13.56 19.41
C THR A 134 -15.32 14.04 18.07
N VAL A 135 -15.61 15.33 17.94
CA VAL A 135 -16.03 15.96 16.68
C VAL A 135 -14.91 15.89 15.64
N GLN A 136 -13.67 16.19 16.03
CA GLN A 136 -12.52 16.12 15.11
C GLN A 136 -12.29 14.69 14.59
N VAL A 137 -12.40 13.68 15.45
CA VAL A 137 -12.25 12.27 15.07
C VAL A 137 -13.37 11.83 14.12
N ARG A 138 -14.64 12.14 14.44
CA ARG A 138 -15.79 11.80 13.58
C ARG A 138 -15.73 12.51 12.22
N SER A 139 -15.36 13.79 12.18
CA SER A 139 -15.21 14.56 10.93
C SER A 139 -14.14 13.99 10.00
N ARG A 140 -13.07 13.42 10.57
CA ARG A 140 -11.95 12.84 9.80
C ARG A 140 -12.21 11.39 9.38
N ILE A 141 -12.87 10.60 10.23
CA ILE A 141 -13.28 9.22 9.91
C ILE A 141 -14.38 9.19 8.84
N GLY A 142 -15.38 10.07 8.93
CA GLY A 142 -16.47 10.15 7.94
C GLY A 142 -15.99 10.50 6.52
N LYS A 143 -14.83 11.14 6.38
CA LYS A 143 -14.20 11.44 5.07
C LYS A 143 -13.40 10.26 4.50
N PHE A 144 -13.08 9.26 5.31
CA PHE A 144 -12.28 8.10 4.92
C PHE A 144 -13.15 6.89 4.51
N VAL A 145 -14.33 6.75 5.14
CA VAL A 145 -15.26 5.63 4.90
C VAL A 145 -16.16 5.85 3.67
N ALA A 146 -16.25 7.08 3.15
CA ALA A 146 -17.03 7.40 1.94
C ALA A 146 -16.27 7.15 0.62
N LEU A 147 -15.42 6.13 0.57
CA LEU A 147 -14.91 5.59 -0.69
C LEU A 147 -15.71 4.32 -1.01
N PRO A 148 -16.34 4.21 -2.19
CA PRO A 148 -17.15 3.05 -2.51
C PRO A 148 -16.26 1.82 -2.56
N ASP A 149 -16.66 0.81 -1.80
CA ASP A 149 -16.15 -0.55 -1.87
C ASP A 149 -16.40 -1.07 -3.29
N ASN A 150 -15.36 -1.01 -4.14
CA ASN A 150 -15.43 -1.50 -5.51
C ASN A 150 -14.82 -2.91 -5.58
N GLY A 151 -15.54 -3.85 -4.98
CA GLY A 151 -15.39 -5.26 -5.26
C GLY A 151 -15.98 -5.62 -6.62
N ARG A 152 -15.11 -6.04 -7.55
CA ARG A 152 -15.38 -6.83 -8.78
C ARG A 152 -16.28 -6.21 -9.86
N HIS A 153 -15.69 -5.72 -10.96
CA HIS A 153 -15.66 -6.45 -12.25
C HIS A 153 -14.78 -5.76 -13.31
N ARG A 154 -14.48 -6.55 -14.35
CA ARG A 154 -13.49 -6.37 -15.41
C ARG A 154 -13.65 -5.09 -16.26
N SER A 155 -12.48 -4.62 -16.71
CA SER A 155 -12.16 -4.05 -18.04
C SER A 155 -13.00 -2.88 -18.55
N SER A 156 -12.44 -1.67 -18.41
CA SER A 156 -12.50 -0.62 -19.45
C SER A 156 -11.43 0.44 -19.19
N PHE A 157 -10.22 0.16 -19.66
CA PHE A 157 -9.13 1.13 -19.77
C PHE A 157 -9.44 2.09 -20.93
N SER A 158 -10.06 3.25 -20.68
CA SER A 158 -9.88 4.42 -21.57
C SER A 158 -10.43 5.75 -21.06
N PHE A 159 -11.26 5.83 -20.02
CA PHE A 159 -11.90 7.11 -19.64
C PHE A 159 -11.55 7.69 -18.25
N ILE A 160 -10.74 7.01 -17.44
CA ILE A 160 -10.34 7.48 -16.11
C ILE A 160 -8.92 8.05 -16.15
N ARG A 161 -8.74 9.24 -16.74
CA ARG A 161 -7.46 9.97 -16.58
C ARG A 161 -7.62 11.47 -16.25
N LYS A 162 -8.84 12.02 -16.29
CA LYS A 162 -9.04 13.47 -16.05
C LYS A 162 -9.62 13.84 -14.67
N LYS A 163 -10.26 12.93 -13.93
CA LYS A 163 -10.88 13.27 -12.63
C LYS A 163 -10.02 12.97 -11.39
N GLU A 164 -9.09 12.01 -11.47
CA GLU A 164 -8.30 11.60 -10.29
C GLU A 164 -7.14 12.56 -9.97
N GLY A 165 -6.62 13.30 -10.98
CA GLY A 165 -5.52 14.24 -10.79
C GLY A 165 -5.88 15.41 -9.87
N TYR A 166 -7.09 15.97 -10.03
CA TYR A 166 -7.52 17.10 -9.20
C TYR A 166 -7.70 16.69 -7.73
N GLN A 167 -8.20 15.48 -7.46
CA GLN A 167 -8.46 15.02 -6.09
C GLN A 167 -7.17 14.69 -5.32
N ALA A 168 -6.13 14.22 -6.02
CA ALA A 168 -4.80 13.99 -5.42
C ALA A 168 -4.09 15.31 -5.05
N ILE A 169 -4.24 16.35 -5.89
CA ILE A 169 -3.65 17.68 -5.65
C ILE A 169 -4.25 18.32 -4.39
N TYR A 170 -5.58 18.25 -4.21
CA TYR A 170 -6.23 18.78 -2.99
C TYR A 170 -5.82 18.05 -1.71
N LYS A 171 -5.53 16.74 -1.79
CA LYS A 171 -5.02 15.96 -0.65
C LYS A 171 -3.60 16.37 -0.25
N TYR A 172 -2.73 16.61 -1.23
CA TYR A 172 -1.34 17.01 -0.98
C TYR A 172 -1.22 18.43 -0.41
N ILE A 173 -2.01 19.39 -0.93
CA ILE A 173 -2.03 20.77 -0.42
C ILE A 173 -2.53 20.81 1.04
N SER A 174 -3.54 20.01 1.37
CA SER A 174 -4.10 19.94 2.73
C SER A 174 -3.13 19.31 3.74
N LEU A 175 -2.37 18.27 3.33
CA LEU A 175 -1.35 17.65 4.16
C LEU A 175 -0.15 18.58 4.39
N ALA A 176 0.29 19.31 3.36
CA ALA A 176 1.35 20.30 3.47
C ALA A 176 0.99 21.44 4.43
N HIS A 177 -0.27 21.91 4.41
CA HIS A 177 -0.77 22.91 5.36
C HIS A 177 -0.83 22.38 6.80
N PHE A 178 -1.22 21.12 6.99
CA PHE A 178 -1.26 20.48 8.30
C PHE A 178 0.14 20.34 8.91
N VAL A 179 1.12 19.88 8.13
CA VAL A 179 2.52 19.75 8.57
C VAL A 179 3.13 21.11 8.88
N LYS A 180 2.86 22.13 8.04
CA LYS A 180 3.34 23.50 8.28
C LYS A 180 2.80 24.10 9.59
N ARG A 181 1.54 23.80 9.94
CA ARG A 181 0.90 24.28 11.18
C ARG A 181 1.39 23.55 12.42
N MET A 182 1.67 22.24 12.31
CA MET A 182 2.27 21.45 13.39
C MET A 182 3.70 21.90 13.72
N ILE A 183 4.50 22.22 12.69
CA ILE A 183 5.87 22.73 12.88
C ILE A 183 5.83 24.13 13.51
N ALA A 184 4.91 25.00 13.09
CA ALA A 184 4.78 26.34 13.68
C ALA A 184 4.37 26.32 15.17
N LEU A 185 3.52 25.35 15.57
CA LEU A 185 3.10 25.17 16.96
C LEU A 185 4.17 24.54 17.85
N ALA A 186 5.14 23.83 17.26
CA ALA A 186 6.24 23.19 18.00
C ALA A 186 7.47 24.11 18.22
N ILE A 187 7.53 25.25 17.54
CA ILE A 187 8.69 26.17 17.56
C ILE A 187 8.40 27.47 18.32
N MET A 188 7.14 27.79 18.65
CA MET A 188 6.83 28.93 19.53
C MET A 188 6.87 28.49 21.01
N PRO A 189 7.74 29.08 21.85
CA PRO A 189 7.85 28.78 23.27
C PRO A 189 6.63 29.23 24.08
#